data_AF-A0A4Y1RJ51-F1
#
_entry.id   AF-A0A4Y1RJ51-F1
#
_cell.length_a   1.000
_cell.length_b   1.000
_cell.length_c   1.000
_cell.angle_alpha   90.00
_cell.angle_beta   90.00
_cell.angle_gamma   90.00
#
_symmetry.space_group_name_H-M   'P 1'
#
loop_
_entity.id
_entity.type
_entity.pdbx_description
1 polymer ?
#
loop_
_entity_poly.entity_id
_entity_poly.type
_entity_poly.pdbx_seq_one_letter_code
_entity_poly.pdbx_strand_id
1 'polypeptide(L)' 'MLTFDNAGMWNVRSEQSERRYLGQQFYVSVLSPARSLRDEYNLPDNALVCGIVKDLPKPPPYSAGA' A
#
# COMPACT_ATOMS: atom_id res chain seq x y z
N MET A 1 12.99 4.92 -19.11
CA MET A 1 11.53 5.04 -18.96
C MET A 1 11.19 4.50 -17.58
N LEU A 2 10.37 5.19 -16.80
CA LEU A 2 9.95 4.71 -15.48
C LEU A 2 8.68 3.88 -15.65
N THR A 3 8.64 2.69 -15.05
CA THR A 3 7.52 1.74 -15.15
C THR A 3 6.98 1.41 -13.76
N PHE A 4 5.68 1.12 -13.67
CA PHE A 4 5.03 0.65 -12.44
C PHE A 4 5.01 -0.89 -12.44
N ASP A 5 6.14 -1.51 -12.14
CA ASP A 5 6.33 -2.97 -12.11
C ASP A 5 6.26 -3.57 -10.70
N ASN A 6 6.07 -2.73 -9.68
CA ASN A 6 5.92 -3.15 -8.29
C ASN A 6 4.55 -2.73 -7.72
N ALA A 7 3.72 -3.73 -7.44
CA ALA A 7 2.37 -3.54 -6.92
C ALA A 7 2.38 -3.09 -5.45
N GLY A 8 1.37 -2.32 -5.07
CA GLY A 8 1.14 -1.88 -3.69
C GLY A 8 0.94 -0.38 -3.56
N MET A 9 1.07 0.11 -2.33
CA MET A 9 0.92 1.51 -1.96
C MET A 9 2.27 2.19 -1.78
N TRP A 10 2.51 3.25 -2.54
CA TRP A 10 3.77 3.99 -2.55
C TRP A 10 3.56 5.42 -2.10
N ASN A 11 4.35 5.87 -1.12
CA ASN A 11 4.38 7.28 -0.73
C ASN A 11 5.48 7.99 -1.53
N VAL A 12 5.09 9.01 -2.29
CA VAL A 12 6.01 9.97 -2.92
C VAL A 12 5.96 11.26 -2.13
N ARG A 13 7.10 11.68 -1.57
CA ARG A 13 7.20 12.83 -0.69
C ARG A 13 8.46 13.61 -0.93
N SER A 14 8.44 14.89 -0.54
CA SER A 14 9.68 15.66 -0.44
C SER A 14 10.60 15.05 0.62
N GLU A 15 11.90 15.02 0.31
CA GLU A 15 12.94 14.70 1.30
C GLU A 15 13.31 15.92 2.16
N GLN A 16 12.90 17.13 1.77
CA GLN A 16 13.00 18.29 2.64
C GLN A 16 11.94 18.19 3.75
N SER A 17 12.38 18.18 5.00
CA SER A 17 11.52 17.93 6.17
C SER A 17 10.40 18.95 6.31
N GLU A 18 10.69 20.23 6.10
CA GLU A 18 9.70 21.32 6.15
C GLU A 18 8.57 21.11 5.14
N ARG A 19 8.93 20.74 3.90
CA ARG A 19 7.96 20.51 2.83
C ARG A 19 7.14 19.25 3.08
N ARG A 20 7.76 18.20 3.61
CA ARG A 20 7.06 16.98 4.03
C ARG A 20 6.06 17.29 5.16
N TYR A 21 6.47 18.07 6.16
CA TYR A 21 5.60 18.49 7.28
C TYR A 21 4.40 19.29 6.80
N LEU A 22 4.60 20.21 5.84
CA LEU A 22 3.54 20.99 5.21
C LEU A 22 2.72 20.20 4.18
N GLY A 23 2.98 18.89 4.01
CA GLY A 23 2.14 17.99 3.23
C GLY A 23 2.50 17.89 1.75
N GLN A 24 3.71 18.28 1.32
CA GLN A 24 4.18 18.01 -0.04
C GLN A 24 4.48 16.51 -0.24
N GLN A 25 3.42 15.74 -0.39
CA GLN A 25 3.41 14.30 -0.62
C GLN A 25 2.11 13.86 -1.28
N PHE A 26 2.15 12.71 -1.95
CA PHE A 26 0.97 11.99 -2.40
C PHE A 26 1.22 10.49 -2.36
N TYR A 27 0.15 9.70 -2.44
CA TYR A 27 0.23 8.25 -2.51
C TYR A 27 -0.12 7.76 -3.91
N VAL A 28 0.58 6.72 -4.35
CA VAL A 28 0.30 5.99 -5.59
C VAL A 28 -0.14 4.58 -5.23
N SER A 29 -1.27 4.15 -5.79
CA SER A 29 -1.73 2.76 -5.71
C SER A 29 -1.44 2.06 -7.02
N VAL A 30 -0.54 1.08 -7.00
CA VAL A 30 -0.22 0.23 -8.15
C VAL A 30 -0.93 -1.10 -7.95
N LEU A 31 -1.98 -1.35 -8.72
CA LEU A 31 -2.82 -2.54 -8.56
C LEU A 31 -2.29 -3.70 -9.41
N SER A 32 -2.24 -4.91 -8.85
CA SER A 32 -2.07 -6.14 -9.63
C SER A 32 -3.44 -6.70 -10.04
N PRO A 33 -3.72 -6.85 -11.35
CA PRO A 33 -4.96 -7.49 -11.82
C PRO A 33 -5.10 -8.93 -11.35
N ALA A 34 -3.98 -9.63 -11.16
CA ALA A 34 -3.96 -11.04 -10.76
C ALA A 34 -4.29 -11.24 -9.28
N ARG A 35 -4.12 -10.21 -8.44
CA ARG A 35 -4.24 -10.31 -6.98
C ARG A 35 -3.49 -11.54 -6.41
N SER A 36 -2.24 -11.69 -6.82
CA SER A 36 -1.33 -12.74 -6.37
C SER A 36 -0.42 -12.28 -5.23
N LEU A 37 -0.12 -13.19 -4.30
CA LEU A 37 0.91 -13.01 -3.25
C LEU A 37 2.32 -12.81 -3.80
N ARG A 38 2.56 -13.11 -5.09
CA ARG A 38 3.81 -12.76 -5.77
C ARG A 38 3.98 -11.25 -5.91
N ASP A 39 2.87 -10.52 -6.09
CA ASP A 39 2.89 -9.10 -6.39
C ASP A 39 2.66 -8.26 -5.12
N GLU A 40 1.71 -8.64 -4.26
CA GLU A 40 1.44 -7.94 -2.99
C GLU A 40 1.02 -8.91 -1.88
N TYR A 41 1.55 -8.72 -0.67
CA TYR A 41 1.20 -9.54 0.49
C TYR A 41 -0.12 -9.10 1.14
N ASN A 42 -0.77 -10.06 1.80
CA ASN A 42 -1.88 -9.76 2.70
C ASN A 42 -1.45 -8.91 3.89
N LEU A 43 -2.41 -8.16 4.45
CA LEU A 43 -2.20 -7.43 5.70
C LEU A 43 -1.76 -8.41 6.81
N PRO A 44 -0.56 -8.24 7.39
CA PRO A 44 -0.06 -9.13 8.44
C PRO A 44 -0.99 -9.19 9.65
N ASP A 45 -1.04 -10.33 10.33
CA ASP A 45 -1.94 -10.51 11.49
C ASP A 45 -1.56 -9.65 12.70
N ASN A 46 -0.29 -9.28 12.82
CA ASN A 46 0.23 -8.40 13.87
C ASN A 46 0.24 -6.92 13.45
N ALA A 47 -0.29 -6.56 12.28
CA ALA A 47 -0.35 -5.17 11.85
C ALA A 47 -1.31 -4.38 12.77
N LEU A 48 -0.83 -3.23 13.28
CA LEU A 48 -1.68 -2.32 14.03
C LEU A 48 -2.70 -1.67 13.09
N VAL A 49 -3.98 -1.79 13.42
CA VAL A 49 -5.08 -1.18 12.67
C VAL A 49 -5.59 0.05 13.45
N CYS A 50 -5.84 1.15 12.75
CA CYS A 50 -6.14 2.45 13.35
C CYS A 50 -7.55 2.96 12.99
N GLY A 51 -8.13 3.76 13.89
CA GLY A 51 -9.35 4.53 13.61
C GLY A 51 -10.56 3.67 13.27
N ILE A 52 -11.36 4.13 12.31
CA ILE A 52 -12.66 3.54 11.95
C ILE A 52 -12.56 2.13 11.36
N VAL A 53 -11.38 1.69 10.91
CA VAL A 53 -11.19 0.39 10.25
C VAL A 53 -10.78 -0.73 11.22
N LYS A 54 -10.52 -0.42 12.50
CA LYS A 54 -10.00 -1.38 13.49
C LYS A 54 -10.92 -2.59 13.70
N ASP A 55 -12.23 -2.35 13.74
CA ASP A 55 -13.23 -3.39 14.04
C ASP A 55 -13.94 -3.90 12.76
N LEU A 56 -13.43 -3.52 11.58
CA LEU A 56 -13.96 -3.97 10.29
C LEU A 56 -13.32 -5.29 9.84
N PRO A 57 -14.01 -6.11 9.04
CA PRO A 57 -13.41 -7.31 8.46
C PRO A 57 -12.21 -6.95 7.57
N LYS A 58 -11.18 -7.82 7.59
CA LYS A 58 -10.02 -7.69 6.71
C LYS A 58 -10.45 -7.75 5.23
N PRO A 59 -9.75 -7.04 4.33
CA PRO A 59 -10.01 -7.15 2.90
C PRO A 59 -9.79 -8.59 2.42
N PRO A 60 -10.41 -9.01 1.30
CA PRO A 60 -10.22 -10.34 0.75
C PRO A 60 -8.73 -10.62 0.51
N PRO A 61 -8.22 -11.79 0.95
CA PRO A 61 -6.82 -12.09 0.82
C PRO A 61 -6.41 -12.27 -0.65
N TYR A 62 -5.21 -11.82 -0.98
CA TYR A 62 -4.45 -12.21 -2.15
C TYR A 62 -4.20 -13.73 -2.13
N SER A 63 -4.28 -14.36 -3.30
CA SER A 63 -4.10 -15.80 -3.46
C SER A 63 -2.63 -16.15 -3.68
N ALA A 64 -2.19 -17.31 -3.19
CA ALA A 64 -0.86 -17.84 -3.48
C ALA A 64 -0.67 -18.29 -4.94
N GLY A 65 -1.69 -18.12 -5.80
CA GLY A 65 -1.71 -18.62 -7.16
C GLY A 65 -2.42 -17.68 -8.12
N ALA A 66 -1.69 -17.37 -9.20
CA ALA A 66 -2.14 -17.22 -10.58
C ALA A 66 -1.00 -17.76 -11.46
#